data_AF-A0A356DU11-F1
#
_entry.id   AF-A0A356DU11-F1
#
_cell.length_a   1.000
_cell.length_b   1.000
_cell.length_c   1.000
_cell.angle_alpha   90.00
_cell.angle_beta   90.00
_cell.angle_gamma   90.00
#
_symmetry.space_group_name_H-M   'P 1'
#
loop_
_entity.id
_entity.type
_entity.pdbx_description
1 polymer ?
#
loop_
_entity_poly.entity_id
_entity_poly.type
_entity_poly.pdbx_seq_one_letter_code
_entity_poly.pdbx_strand_id
1 'polypeptide(L)'
;MDEKFRNYVELDYPLPEKVMGWNMYGAGLENVGRDGKPELFPMPEPGPDQILVRVDAVGLCFSDVKLIKQGGQHPKLYNRDLSVEPTRLGHEAAFTVVKVGDNLKERFAPGQKLAIQPDIYVNKVATAYGYTIPGGLIQYHLIGKEIFDADDSEYLIPVKGELGYSESALTEPWACVEAAYTQRRRLFPLEGGLMWIDGPQYSEKAFTFENGLEKPSKIYLTNTTPQILDLVKSHTQAEVVEVGALEKDQIAAFAQEKTNGKGFDDIIMLEPNSAELVSEVARQIAFRGTLNLVSDRPLDGKAVIDAGRIHYHYTTYIGTQGTEIGAAYGEERNRSELMADGLLVVVGGAGPMGQMHVQRSLELVPGPKTVVVTDLNDERLQALRQNGDPIAEKNGKQLILVNTSKEGVDLVETVRQLSGGEMAEDVVVCVPNGKVMENAALLLGKNGMLNFFAGVPNGTTIEIDLNNIFLNNMQLTGTSGSSVFDQKTVMSKARSGSLSPNLSVAAIGGLKQAVAGMDAMMAGTFTGKIIIYPQLPDLPLLSLAEVAENYPKVAAKMGANHTWNREAEKVLIEEFWNL
;
A
#
# COMPACT_ATOMS: atom_id res chain seq x y z
N MET A 1 -35.79 14.03 -0.10
CA MET A 1 -34.73 13.88 0.92
C MET A 1 -35.43 14.09 2.25
N ASP A 2 -35.28 13.20 3.24
CA ASP A 2 -35.81 13.45 4.58
C ASP A 2 -35.21 14.76 5.11
N GLU A 3 -36.00 15.53 5.84
CA GLU A 3 -35.59 16.82 6.42
C GLU A 3 -34.32 16.65 7.27
N LYS A 4 -34.21 15.51 7.98
CA LYS A 4 -33.08 15.22 8.85
C LYS A 4 -31.76 15.04 8.09
N PHE A 5 -31.73 14.27 7.00
CA PHE A 5 -30.52 14.14 6.20
C PHE A 5 -30.17 15.43 5.47
N ARG A 6 -31.17 16.19 5.02
CA ARG A 6 -30.94 17.51 4.43
C ARG A 6 -30.24 18.43 5.43
N ASN A 7 -30.76 18.53 6.65
CA ASN A 7 -30.16 19.36 7.70
C ASN A 7 -28.74 18.89 8.03
N TYR A 8 -28.50 17.58 8.07
CA TYR A 8 -27.15 17.02 8.20
C TYR A 8 -26.21 17.51 7.10
N VAL A 9 -26.61 17.41 5.83
CA VAL A 9 -25.74 17.79 4.70
C VAL A 9 -25.56 19.31 4.59
N GLU A 10 -26.62 20.08 4.79
CA GLU A 10 -26.65 21.54 4.65
C GLU A 10 -26.12 22.29 5.87
N LEU A 11 -25.79 21.57 6.95
CA LEU A 11 -25.35 22.13 8.24
C LEU A 11 -26.41 23.03 8.89
N ASP A 12 -27.69 22.74 8.65
CA ASP A 12 -28.83 23.49 9.22
C ASP A 12 -29.18 22.96 10.61
N TYR A 13 -28.27 23.19 11.56
CA TYR A 13 -28.42 22.82 12.96
C TYR A 13 -27.44 23.56 13.88
N PRO A 14 -27.74 23.71 15.17
CA PRO A 14 -26.80 24.30 16.12
C PRO A 14 -25.61 23.35 16.36
N LEU A 15 -24.40 23.91 16.37
CA LEU A 15 -23.20 23.14 16.74
C LEU A 15 -23.21 22.80 18.25
N PRO A 16 -22.80 21.60 18.66
CA PRO A 16 -22.76 21.22 20.07
C PRO A 16 -21.69 22.02 20.83
N GLU A 17 -21.87 22.21 22.13
CA GLU A 17 -20.88 22.89 22.99
C GLU A 17 -19.61 22.06 23.19
N LYS A 18 -19.74 20.73 23.16
CA LYS A 18 -18.67 19.77 23.37
C LYS A 18 -18.65 18.72 22.27
N VAL A 19 -17.46 18.22 21.97
CA VAL A 19 -17.22 17.19 20.95
C VAL A 19 -16.46 16.02 21.57
N MET A 20 -16.72 14.81 21.08
CA MET A 20 -16.04 13.59 21.51
C MET A 20 -14.88 13.24 20.57
N GLY A 21 -13.80 12.66 21.11
CA GLY A 21 -12.72 12.06 20.32
C GLY A 21 -11.88 11.05 21.09
N TRP A 22 -11.12 10.22 20.37
CA TRP A 22 -10.23 9.19 20.92
C TRP A 22 -8.78 9.56 20.71
N ASN A 23 -8.14 10.16 21.72
CA ASN A 23 -6.69 10.31 21.67
C ASN A 23 -5.98 9.03 22.10
N MET A 24 -4.75 8.83 21.66
CA MET A 24 -3.89 7.72 22.02
C MET A 24 -2.67 8.25 22.78
N TYR A 25 -2.48 7.74 24.00
CA TYR A 25 -1.48 8.21 24.96
C TYR A 25 -0.25 7.31 25.09
N GLY A 26 -0.26 6.16 24.42
CA GLY A 26 0.79 5.15 24.53
C GLY A 26 0.46 3.89 23.74
N ALA A 27 1.35 2.89 23.78
CA ALA A 27 1.10 1.59 23.17
C ALA A 27 0.00 0.81 23.92
N GLY A 28 -0.79 0.00 23.23
CA GLY A 28 -1.90 -0.78 23.78
C GLY A 28 -3.26 -0.10 23.61
N LEU A 29 -4.32 -0.90 23.42
CA LEU A 29 -5.69 -0.39 23.27
C LEU A 29 -6.18 0.33 24.53
N GLU A 30 -5.71 -0.10 25.70
CA GLU A 30 -6.00 0.50 26.99
C GLU A 30 -5.53 1.95 27.11
N ASN A 31 -4.61 2.38 26.24
CA ASN A 31 -4.10 3.74 26.16
C ASN A 31 -4.79 4.58 25.07
N VAL A 32 -5.86 4.06 24.46
CA VAL A 32 -6.72 4.81 23.53
C VAL A 32 -7.96 5.31 24.30
N GLY A 33 -8.07 6.63 24.42
CA GLY A 33 -9.05 7.33 25.25
C GLY A 33 -8.62 7.44 26.71
N ARG A 34 -9.58 7.75 27.56
CA ARG A 34 -9.41 7.80 29.03
C ARG A 34 -10.47 6.92 29.66
N ASP A 35 -10.05 6.04 30.57
CA ASP A 35 -10.93 5.08 31.25
C ASP A 35 -11.79 4.24 30.28
N GLY A 36 -11.22 3.88 29.12
CA GLY A 36 -11.89 3.13 28.07
C GLY A 36 -13.04 3.88 27.37
N LYS A 37 -13.03 5.22 27.41
CA LYS A 37 -14.08 6.08 26.83
C LYS A 37 -13.47 7.16 25.94
N PRO A 38 -14.24 7.68 24.96
CA PRO A 38 -13.84 8.88 24.24
C PRO A 38 -13.83 10.07 25.21
N GLU A 39 -12.91 10.99 24.96
CA GLU A 39 -12.75 12.21 25.74
C GLU A 39 -13.66 13.32 25.19
N LEU A 40 -14.03 14.26 26.06
CA LEU A 40 -14.82 15.43 25.70
C LEU A 40 -13.94 16.67 25.60
N PHE A 41 -14.08 17.40 24.50
CA PHE A 41 -13.39 18.66 24.23
C PHE A 41 -14.43 19.77 24.02
N PRO A 42 -14.12 21.04 24.33
CA PRO A 42 -14.94 22.15 23.84
C PRO A 42 -14.98 22.14 22.31
N MET A 43 -16.10 22.56 21.72
CA MET A 43 -16.19 22.74 20.26
C MET A 43 -15.11 23.74 19.81
N PRO A 44 -14.20 23.36 18.90
CA PRO A 44 -13.15 24.25 18.46
C PRO A 44 -13.69 25.33 17.50
N GLU A 45 -13.12 26.52 17.57
CA GLU A 45 -13.35 27.60 16.62
C GLU A 45 -12.11 27.78 15.73
N PRO A 46 -12.26 27.88 14.40
CA PRO A 46 -11.11 28.03 13.51
C PRO A 46 -10.51 29.44 13.60
N GLY A 47 -9.18 29.52 13.60
CA GLY A 47 -8.46 30.77 13.33
C GLY A 47 -8.53 31.17 11.83
N PRO A 48 -7.92 32.31 11.46
CA PRO A 48 -7.97 32.82 10.07
C PRO A 48 -7.45 31.86 9.00
N ASP A 49 -6.46 31.02 9.34
CA ASP A 49 -5.79 30.06 8.45
C ASP A 49 -6.21 28.61 8.72
N GLN A 50 -7.39 28.41 9.31
CA GLN A 50 -7.93 27.08 9.61
C GLN A 50 -9.32 26.91 9.03
N ILE A 51 -9.68 25.66 8.73
CA ILE A 51 -11.06 25.25 8.54
C ILE A 51 -11.49 24.38 9.72
N LEU A 52 -12.75 24.51 10.11
CA LEU A 52 -13.41 23.55 10.97
C LEU A 52 -14.14 22.56 10.08
N VAL A 53 -13.85 21.28 10.25
CA VAL A 53 -14.55 20.20 9.56
C VAL A 53 -15.31 19.31 10.52
N ARG A 54 -16.45 18.80 10.08
CA ARG A 54 -17.14 17.66 10.68
C ARG A 54 -16.56 16.40 10.07
N VAL A 55 -16.17 15.43 10.89
CA VAL A 55 -15.73 14.12 10.39
C VAL A 55 -16.95 13.23 10.22
N ASP A 56 -17.22 12.81 8.99
CA ASP A 56 -18.44 12.09 8.61
C ASP A 56 -18.25 10.58 8.67
N ALA A 57 -17.11 10.08 8.20
CA ALA A 57 -16.77 8.66 8.20
C ALA A 57 -15.27 8.46 8.34
N VAL A 58 -14.88 7.38 9.01
CA VAL A 58 -13.50 6.94 9.19
C VAL A 58 -13.41 5.45 8.91
N GLY A 59 -12.55 5.05 7.97
CA GLY A 59 -12.18 3.65 7.78
C GLY A 59 -11.12 3.22 8.79
N LEU A 60 -11.32 2.07 9.45
CA LEU A 60 -10.29 1.49 10.31
C LEU A 60 -9.29 0.69 9.48
N CYS A 61 -8.01 0.83 9.81
CA CYS A 61 -6.94 0.26 9.00
C CYS A 61 -5.84 -0.38 9.84
N PHE A 62 -5.15 -1.36 9.26
CA PHE A 62 -4.08 -2.09 9.95
C PHE A 62 -2.91 -1.18 10.35
N SER A 63 -2.78 -0.01 9.73
CA SER A 63 -1.77 0.96 10.12
C SER A 63 -2.06 1.58 11.51
N ASP A 64 -3.35 1.71 11.90
CA ASP A 64 -3.76 2.09 13.26
C ASP A 64 -3.31 1.02 14.28
N VAL A 65 -3.38 -0.27 13.90
CA VAL A 65 -2.88 -1.39 14.73
C VAL A 65 -1.38 -1.32 14.93
N LYS A 66 -0.61 -0.95 13.90
CA LYS A 66 0.84 -0.76 14.02
C LYS A 66 1.16 0.33 15.03
N LEU A 67 0.43 1.44 14.99
CA LEU A 67 0.54 2.51 15.99
C LEU A 67 0.18 2.00 17.38
N ILE A 68 -0.98 1.38 17.56
CA ILE A 68 -1.40 0.83 18.86
C ILE A 68 -0.34 -0.10 19.44
N LYS A 69 0.24 -1.01 18.64
CA LYS A 69 1.23 -1.97 19.14
C LYS A 69 2.57 -1.32 19.50
N GLN A 70 3.02 -0.31 18.76
CA GLN A 70 4.36 0.26 18.90
C GLN A 70 4.39 1.53 19.77
N GLY A 71 3.27 2.26 19.87
CA GLY A 71 3.19 3.55 20.56
C GLY A 71 4.26 4.52 20.07
N GLY A 72 4.93 5.20 21.01
CA GLY A 72 6.02 6.15 20.72
C GLY A 72 7.27 5.52 20.09
N GLN A 73 7.38 4.19 20.02
CA GLN A 73 8.46 3.51 19.31
C GLN A 73 8.24 3.43 17.80
N HIS A 74 7.04 3.78 17.32
CA HIS A 74 6.74 3.74 15.89
C HIS A 74 7.64 4.73 15.13
N PRO A 75 8.31 4.35 14.02
CA PRO A 75 9.27 5.21 13.32
C PRO A 75 8.74 6.59 12.88
N LYS A 76 7.44 6.68 12.56
CA LYS A 76 6.77 7.96 12.21
C LYS A 76 6.44 8.85 13.43
N LEU A 77 6.48 8.34 14.66
CA LEU A 77 6.21 9.10 15.90
C LEU A 77 7.50 9.46 16.64
N TYR A 78 8.58 9.71 15.90
CA TYR A 78 9.89 10.02 16.46
C TYR A 78 9.85 11.29 17.33
N ASN A 79 10.65 11.30 18.41
CA ASN A 79 10.82 12.44 19.32
C ASN A 79 9.51 12.96 19.96
N ARG A 80 8.50 12.09 20.11
CA ARG A 80 7.21 12.44 20.71
C ARG A 80 6.94 11.62 21.96
N ASP A 81 6.64 12.31 23.06
CA ASP A 81 6.10 11.65 24.26
C ASP A 81 4.57 11.65 24.16
N LEU A 82 3.99 10.49 23.86
CA LEU A 82 2.54 10.35 23.72
C LEU A 82 1.76 10.60 25.02
N SER A 83 2.40 10.48 26.18
CA SER A 83 1.74 10.75 27.46
C SER A 83 1.49 12.24 27.69
N VAL A 84 2.31 13.09 27.06
CA VAL A 84 2.26 14.57 27.13
C VAL A 84 1.60 15.15 25.88
N GLU A 85 2.01 14.68 24.70
CA GLU A 85 1.53 15.10 23.40
C GLU A 85 0.86 13.90 22.70
N PRO A 86 -0.37 13.52 23.10
CA PRO A 86 -1.03 12.36 22.53
C PRO A 86 -1.31 12.57 21.04
N THR A 87 -1.44 11.47 20.32
CA THR A 87 -1.94 11.50 18.94
C THR A 87 -3.41 11.07 18.88
N ARG A 88 -4.00 11.02 17.68
CA ARG A 88 -5.33 10.50 17.41
C ARG A 88 -5.27 9.67 16.13
N LEU A 89 -5.84 8.47 16.17
CA LEU A 89 -5.86 7.52 15.05
C LEU A 89 -6.96 7.87 14.03
N GLY A 90 -7.06 7.08 12.95
CA GLY A 90 -8.05 7.23 11.90
C GLY A 90 -7.55 8.10 10.75
N HIS A 91 -6.77 7.50 9.86
CA HIS A 91 -6.16 8.21 8.73
C HIS A 91 -7.01 8.15 7.45
N GLU A 92 -7.96 7.21 7.36
CA GLU A 92 -8.89 7.10 6.24
C GLU A 92 -10.17 7.87 6.56
N ALA A 93 -10.24 9.17 6.23
CA ALA A 93 -11.34 10.02 6.68
C ALA A 93 -12.03 10.83 5.57
N ALA A 94 -13.33 11.04 5.76
CA ALA A 94 -14.14 11.95 4.96
C ALA A 94 -14.73 13.06 5.83
N PHE A 95 -14.80 14.25 5.27
CA PHE A 95 -15.17 15.46 5.98
C PHE A 95 -16.23 16.29 5.26
N THR A 96 -16.95 17.10 6.04
CA THR A 96 -17.77 18.22 5.57
C THR A 96 -17.25 19.50 6.22
N VAL A 97 -16.90 20.50 5.42
CA VAL A 97 -16.44 21.81 5.91
C VAL A 97 -17.59 22.53 6.61
N VAL A 98 -17.38 22.97 7.86
CA VAL A 98 -18.40 23.60 8.71
C VAL A 98 -18.18 25.11 8.79
N LYS A 99 -16.95 25.54 9.08
CA LYS A 99 -16.55 26.95 9.15
C LYS A 99 -15.20 27.12 8.46
N VAL A 100 -14.98 28.30 7.88
CA VAL A 100 -13.77 28.63 7.13
C VAL A 100 -13.19 29.93 7.68
N GLY A 101 -11.92 29.89 8.07
CA GLY A 101 -11.16 31.07 8.49
C GLY A 101 -11.05 32.09 7.35
N ASP A 102 -10.89 33.37 7.71
CA ASP A 102 -10.97 34.48 6.76
C ASP A 102 -10.01 34.37 5.57
N ASN A 103 -8.81 33.83 5.77
CA ASN A 103 -7.79 33.72 4.73
C ASN A 103 -8.00 32.53 3.79
N LEU A 104 -8.98 31.66 4.07
CA LEU A 104 -9.22 30.42 3.33
C LEU A 104 -10.54 30.43 2.54
N LYS A 105 -11.30 31.53 2.59
CA LYS A 105 -12.64 31.66 1.97
C LYS A 105 -12.65 31.55 0.44
N GLU A 106 -11.53 31.79 -0.23
CA GLU A 106 -11.41 31.58 -1.68
C GLU A 106 -11.19 30.11 -2.06
N ARG A 107 -10.72 29.29 -1.12
CA ARG A 107 -10.37 27.88 -1.33
C ARG A 107 -11.45 26.93 -0.84
N PHE A 108 -12.15 27.30 0.23
CA PHE A 108 -13.13 26.44 0.90
C PHE A 108 -14.43 27.17 1.21
N ALA A 109 -15.53 26.42 1.24
CA ALA A 109 -16.84 26.90 1.64
C ALA A 109 -17.55 25.90 2.57
N PRO A 110 -18.38 26.37 3.52
CA PRO A 110 -19.25 25.48 4.29
C PRO A 110 -20.09 24.55 3.39
N GLY A 111 -20.28 23.30 3.83
CA GLY A 111 -20.97 22.24 3.08
C GLY A 111 -20.09 21.50 2.06
N GLN A 112 -18.87 21.98 1.78
CA GLN A 112 -17.94 21.29 0.90
C GLN A 112 -17.49 19.96 1.50
N LYS A 113 -17.58 18.87 0.72
CA LYS A 113 -17.08 17.55 1.11
C LYS A 113 -15.61 17.38 0.72
N LEU A 114 -14.83 16.78 1.59
CA LEU A 114 -13.39 16.53 1.40
C LEU A 114 -13.04 15.09 1.79
N ALA A 115 -12.02 14.53 1.13
CA ALA A 115 -11.30 13.33 1.56
C ALA A 115 -9.84 13.71 1.86
N ILE A 116 -9.18 12.99 2.76
CA ILE A 116 -7.77 13.21 3.10
C ILE A 116 -6.88 12.21 2.36
N GLN A 117 -5.78 12.70 1.78
CA GLN A 117 -4.60 11.90 1.48
C GLN A 117 -3.67 11.94 2.70
N PRO A 118 -3.49 10.83 3.44
CA PRO A 118 -2.89 10.88 4.76
C PRO A 118 -1.36 10.82 4.75
N ASP A 119 -0.72 10.30 3.70
CA ASP A 119 0.75 10.28 3.60
C ASP A 119 1.22 11.64 3.07
N ILE A 120 1.55 12.52 4.01
CA ILE A 120 1.82 13.94 3.77
C ILE A 120 3.34 14.17 3.83
N TYR A 121 3.86 15.06 2.99
CA TYR A 121 5.27 15.45 2.99
C TYR A 121 5.42 16.93 3.29
N VAL A 122 6.32 17.28 4.21
CA VAL A 122 6.67 18.66 4.53
C VAL A 122 8.18 18.80 4.48
N ASN A 123 8.70 19.66 3.60
CA ASN A 123 10.12 19.79 3.31
C ASN A 123 10.79 18.44 2.98
N LYS A 124 10.09 17.59 2.21
CA LYS A 124 10.48 16.22 1.83
C LYS A 124 10.56 15.24 2.99
N VAL A 125 10.09 15.61 4.18
CA VAL A 125 10.00 14.73 5.34
C VAL A 125 8.59 14.17 5.43
N ALA A 126 8.49 12.84 5.46
CA ALA A 126 7.21 12.16 5.59
C ALA A 126 6.59 12.41 6.97
N THR A 127 5.35 12.89 6.98
CA THR A 127 4.45 13.04 8.12
C THR A 127 3.14 12.31 7.78
N ALA A 128 2.16 12.23 8.68
CA ALA A 128 0.86 11.67 8.29
C ALA A 128 -0.32 12.12 9.16
N TYR A 129 -1.48 12.25 8.51
CA TYR A 129 -2.78 12.36 9.16
C TYR A 129 -3.12 11.03 9.86
N GLY A 130 -3.57 11.08 11.12
CA GLY A 130 -3.73 9.89 11.95
C GLY A 130 -2.45 9.38 12.62
N TYR A 131 -1.33 10.10 12.45
CA TYR A 131 -0.01 9.78 13.02
C TYR A 131 0.55 10.96 13.79
N THR A 132 1.31 11.82 13.11
CA THR A 132 1.90 13.03 13.68
C THR A 132 0.87 14.15 13.71
N ILE A 133 0.07 14.24 12.66
CA ILE A 133 -1.12 15.09 12.58
C ILE A 133 -2.30 14.29 13.17
N PRO A 134 -3.05 14.82 14.16
CA PRO A 134 -4.19 14.11 14.76
C PRO A 134 -5.22 13.65 13.72
N GLY A 135 -5.68 12.41 13.82
CA GLY A 135 -6.59 11.77 12.86
C GLY A 135 -8.08 12.03 13.06
N GLY A 136 -8.88 11.23 12.36
CA GLY A 136 -10.33 11.40 12.18
C GLY A 136 -11.21 10.79 13.27
N LEU A 137 -10.68 10.09 14.27
CA LEU A 137 -11.48 9.57 15.40
C LEU A 137 -11.91 10.67 16.38
N ILE A 138 -12.57 11.72 15.87
CA ILE A 138 -13.16 12.87 16.57
C ILE A 138 -14.39 13.34 15.78
N GLN A 139 -15.36 13.98 16.43
CA GLN A 139 -16.53 14.51 15.73
C GLN A 139 -16.22 15.74 14.86
N TYR A 140 -15.39 16.67 15.35
CA TYR A 140 -15.04 17.90 14.65
C TYR A 140 -13.54 18.16 14.79
N HIS A 141 -12.91 18.60 13.70
CA HIS A 141 -11.47 18.76 13.63
C HIS A 141 -11.09 20.10 12.99
N LEU A 142 -10.09 20.78 13.56
CA LEU A 142 -9.45 21.91 12.92
C LEU A 142 -8.35 21.39 11.99
N ILE A 143 -8.36 21.86 10.75
CA ILE A 143 -7.31 21.60 9.78
C ILE A 143 -6.70 22.93 9.37
N GLY A 144 -5.37 23.03 9.46
CA GLY A 144 -4.62 24.25 9.14
C GLY A 144 -3.34 23.98 8.35
N LYS A 145 -2.33 24.81 8.64
CA LYS A 145 -1.05 24.86 7.94
C LYS A 145 -0.32 23.52 7.87
N GLU A 146 -0.53 22.63 8.84
CA GLU A 146 0.06 21.30 8.87
C GLU A 146 -0.34 20.43 7.67
N ILE A 147 -1.46 20.76 7.01
CA ILE A 147 -1.89 20.15 5.76
C ILE A 147 -1.74 21.15 4.59
N PHE A 148 -2.05 22.44 4.79
CA PHE A 148 -2.08 23.42 3.69
C PHE A 148 -0.71 23.90 3.20
N ASP A 149 0.32 23.87 4.05
CA ASP A 149 1.68 24.31 3.72
C ASP A 149 2.59 23.11 3.39
N ALA A 150 2.02 21.92 3.23
CA ALA A 150 2.74 20.72 2.85
C ALA A 150 3.20 20.79 1.37
N ASP A 151 4.15 19.93 1.01
CA ASP A 151 4.86 19.97 -0.28
C ASP A 151 3.91 19.88 -1.48
N ASP A 152 2.85 19.06 -1.35
CA ASP A 152 1.72 19.04 -2.27
C ASP A 152 0.54 19.84 -1.67
N SER A 153 -0.03 20.76 -2.43
CA SER A 153 -1.10 21.64 -1.93
C SER A 153 -2.50 20.99 -1.84
N GLU A 154 -2.63 19.71 -2.20
CA GLU A 154 -3.92 19.04 -2.47
C GLU A 154 -4.18 17.79 -1.61
N TYR A 155 -3.55 17.68 -0.44
CA TYR A 155 -3.83 16.56 0.49
C TYR A 155 -5.28 16.53 0.99
N LEU A 156 -6.01 17.65 0.97
CA LEU A 156 -7.47 17.66 1.07
C LEU A 156 -8.07 17.67 -0.33
N ILE A 157 -8.64 16.54 -0.73
CA ILE A 157 -9.19 16.34 -2.07
C ILE A 157 -10.69 16.66 -2.04
N PRO A 158 -11.18 17.64 -2.84
CA PRO A 158 -12.60 17.95 -2.91
C PRO A 158 -13.43 16.80 -3.49
N VAL A 159 -14.36 16.27 -2.70
CA VAL A 159 -15.29 15.24 -3.13
C VAL A 159 -16.39 15.88 -3.96
N LYS A 160 -16.34 15.70 -5.27
CA LYS A 160 -17.32 16.24 -6.22
C LYS A 160 -18.41 15.22 -6.55
N GLY A 161 -19.60 15.73 -6.86
CA GLY A 161 -20.74 14.89 -7.21
C GLY A 161 -21.32 14.26 -5.96
N GLU A 162 -21.88 13.07 -6.12
CA GLU A 162 -22.75 12.56 -5.08
C GLU A 162 -22.08 11.64 -4.04
N LEU A 163 -20.84 11.17 -4.24
CA LEU A 163 -20.16 10.16 -3.41
C LEU A 163 -20.50 10.17 -1.90
N GLY A 164 -20.73 8.98 -1.35
CA GLY A 164 -21.01 8.78 0.08
C GLY A 164 -19.82 9.10 0.97
N TYR A 165 -20.05 9.24 2.28
CA TYR A 165 -19.00 9.52 3.25
C TYR A 165 -18.08 8.31 3.44
N SER A 166 -18.63 7.11 3.59
CA SER A 166 -17.84 5.87 3.64
C SER A 166 -17.04 5.65 2.36
N GLU A 167 -17.65 5.89 1.19
CA GLU A 167 -16.95 5.76 -0.10
C GLU A 167 -15.78 6.73 -0.19
N SER A 168 -15.99 7.97 0.25
CA SER A 168 -14.97 9.01 0.25
C SER A 168 -13.82 8.66 1.20
N ALA A 169 -14.12 8.17 2.41
CA ALA A 169 -13.11 7.72 3.36
C ALA A 169 -12.30 6.53 2.80
N LEU A 170 -12.97 5.62 2.10
CA LEU A 170 -12.34 4.45 1.47
C LEU A 170 -11.56 4.75 0.19
N THR A 171 -11.54 6.00 -0.30
CA THR A 171 -10.73 6.35 -1.48
C THR A 171 -9.24 6.16 -1.22
N GLU A 172 -8.77 6.37 0.01
CA GLU A 172 -7.37 6.22 0.42
C GLU A 172 -6.88 4.76 0.36
N PRO A 173 -7.55 3.78 1.00
CA PRO A 173 -7.07 2.40 0.95
C PRO A 173 -7.17 1.85 -0.48
N TRP A 174 -8.18 2.28 -1.25
CA TRP A 174 -8.25 1.97 -2.69
C TRP A 174 -7.10 2.61 -3.47
N ALA A 175 -6.63 3.79 -3.07
CA ALA A 175 -5.49 4.44 -3.71
C ALA A 175 -4.21 3.63 -3.50
N CYS A 176 -4.03 3.05 -2.31
CA CYS A 176 -2.94 2.11 -2.05
C CYS A 176 -3.02 0.87 -2.96
N VAL A 177 -4.23 0.32 -3.16
CA VAL A 177 -4.43 -0.83 -4.06
C VAL A 177 -4.11 -0.46 -5.51
N GLU A 178 -4.57 0.70 -6.02
CA GLU A 178 -4.22 1.15 -7.37
C GLU A 178 -2.73 1.44 -7.50
N ALA A 179 -2.12 2.09 -6.51
CA ALA A 179 -0.70 2.41 -6.50
C ALA A 179 0.18 1.16 -6.60
N ALA A 180 -0.27 0.02 -6.06
CA ALA A 180 0.42 -1.26 -6.16
C ALA A 180 0.62 -1.74 -7.61
N TYR A 181 -0.10 -1.16 -8.58
CA TYR A 181 -0.03 -1.49 -10.00
C TYR A 181 0.47 -0.33 -10.87
N THR A 182 1.18 0.61 -10.27
CA THR A 182 1.78 1.76 -10.97
C THR A 182 3.30 1.64 -11.04
N GLN A 183 3.91 2.34 -12.00
CA GLN A 183 5.36 2.31 -12.19
C GLN A 183 6.11 3.09 -11.09
N ARG A 184 6.39 2.44 -9.96
CA ARG A 184 7.17 3.03 -8.84
C ARG A 184 8.67 2.79 -8.94
N ARG A 185 9.08 1.72 -9.61
CA ARG A 185 10.49 1.31 -9.80
C ARG A 185 11.10 2.09 -10.96
N ARG A 186 12.38 2.43 -10.85
CA ARG A 186 13.11 3.09 -11.95
C ARG A 186 13.24 2.12 -13.12
N LEU A 187 13.05 2.64 -14.32
CA LEU A 187 13.18 1.86 -15.55
C LEU A 187 14.61 1.86 -16.11
N PHE A 188 15.46 2.79 -15.66
CA PHE A 188 16.82 2.99 -16.15
C PHE A 188 17.76 3.37 -14.99
N PRO A 189 19.09 3.27 -15.17
CA PRO A 189 20.06 3.77 -14.22
C PRO A 189 19.84 5.24 -13.83
N LEU A 190 20.25 5.61 -12.61
CA LEU A 190 19.93 6.91 -12.04
C LEU A 190 20.82 7.97 -12.69
N GLU A 191 20.18 9.00 -13.27
CA GLU A 191 20.88 10.17 -13.77
C GLU A 191 21.67 10.85 -12.63
N GLY A 192 22.98 10.99 -12.81
CA GLY A 192 23.90 11.52 -11.80
C GLY A 192 24.17 10.58 -10.62
N GLY A 193 23.67 9.34 -10.63
CA GLY A 193 23.79 8.38 -9.54
C GLY A 193 25.17 7.74 -9.38
N LEU A 194 25.33 6.96 -8.32
CA LEU A 194 26.49 6.11 -8.06
C LEU A 194 26.23 4.69 -8.55
N MET A 195 27.04 4.25 -9.51
CA MET A 195 26.99 2.90 -10.05
C MET A 195 28.15 2.04 -9.54
N TRP A 196 27.88 0.78 -9.25
CA TRP A 196 28.88 -0.26 -9.00
C TRP A 196 28.73 -1.37 -10.03
N ILE A 197 29.80 -1.68 -10.75
CA ILE A 197 29.87 -2.85 -11.64
C ILE A 197 30.88 -3.84 -11.05
N ASP A 198 30.38 -5.03 -10.71
CA ASP A 198 31.18 -6.18 -10.31
C ASP A 198 31.30 -7.14 -11.50
N GLY A 199 32.51 -7.22 -12.06
CA GLY A 199 32.81 -8.12 -13.16
C GLY A 199 33.24 -9.51 -12.68
N PRO A 200 33.55 -10.43 -13.62
CA PRO A 200 34.27 -11.65 -13.30
C PRO A 200 35.78 -11.45 -13.44
N GLN A 201 36.57 -12.22 -12.68
CA GLN A 201 38.03 -12.24 -12.83
C GLN A 201 38.47 -12.72 -14.23
N TYR A 202 37.64 -13.52 -14.88
CA TYR A 202 37.83 -13.99 -16.24
C TYR A 202 36.48 -14.14 -16.93
N SER A 203 36.38 -13.72 -18.19
CA SER A 203 35.21 -13.94 -19.04
C SER A 203 35.64 -14.14 -20.49
N GLU A 204 34.94 -15.05 -21.18
CA GLU A 204 35.00 -15.21 -22.63
C GLU A 204 33.96 -14.35 -23.35
N LYS A 205 33.05 -13.71 -22.61
CA LYS A 205 31.93 -12.95 -23.17
C LYS A 205 32.34 -11.51 -23.49
N ALA A 206 31.88 -11.04 -24.64
CA ALA A 206 31.98 -9.64 -25.03
C ALA A 206 30.69 -8.91 -24.61
N PHE A 207 30.73 -8.29 -23.43
CA PHE A 207 29.62 -7.47 -22.94
C PHE A 207 29.49 -6.17 -23.71
N THR A 208 28.26 -5.70 -23.85
CA THR A 208 27.89 -4.39 -24.37
C THR A 208 26.92 -3.72 -23.41
N PHE A 209 26.84 -2.39 -23.47
CA PHE A 209 25.88 -1.63 -22.67
C PHE A 209 25.47 -0.40 -23.46
N GLU A 210 24.46 -0.56 -24.32
CA GLU A 210 24.07 0.46 -25.30
C GLU A 210 23.36 1.65 -24.64
N ASN A 211 22.57 1.40 -23.59
CA ASN A 211 21.76 2.42 -22.92
C ASN A 211 21.83 2.26 -21.40
N GLY A 212 22.47 3.19 -20.70
CA GLY A 212 22.51 3.27 -19.24
C GLY A 212 23.83 3.76 -18.64
N LEU A 213 24.97 3.55 -19.31
CA LEU A 213 26.29 4.00 -18.82
C LEU A 213 26.50 5.51 -18.91
N GLU A 214 25.70 6.20 -19.72
CA GLU A 214 25.70 7.65 -19.83
C GLU A 214 25.04 8.35 -18.62
N LYS A 215 24.30 7.61 -17.79
CA LYS A 215 23.52 8.11 -16.66
C LYS A 215 24.32 8.42 -15.39
N PRO A 216 25.14 7.50 -14.85
CA PRO A 216 25.80 7.73 -13.57
C PRO A 216 26.80 8.89 -13.64
N SER A 217 27.01 9.57 -12.51
CA SER A 217 28.10 10.55 -12.39
C SER A 217 29.43 9.89 -12.00
N LYS A 218 29.35 8.71 -11.37
CA LYS A 218 30.51 7.95 -10.89
C LYS A 218 30.25 6.44 -10.96
N ILE A 219 31.27 5.70 -11.38
CA ILE A 219 31.24 4.25 -11.53
C ILE A 219 32.41 3.63 -10.77
N TYR A 220 32.11 2.69 -9.86
CA TYR A 220 33.10 1.84 -9.22
C TYR A 220 33.18 0.50 -9.93
N LEU A 221 34.39 0.05 -10.27
CA LEU A 221 34.64 -1.22 -10.94
C LEU A 221 35.39 -2.18 -10.01
N THR A 222 34.77 -3.32 -9.70
CA THR A 222 35.40 -4.44 -8.98
C THR A 222 35.50 -5.65 -9.89
N ASN A 223 36.47 -6.52 -9.62
CA ASN A 223 36.65 -7.78 -10.36
C ASN A 223 36.56 -7.61 -11.90
N THR A 224 37.31 -6.69 -12.49
CA THR A 224 37.18 -6.35 -13.92
C THR A 224 38.18 -7.10 -14.81
N THR A 225 37.80 -7.31 -16.08
CA THR A 225 38.73 -7.64 -17.17
C THR A 225 39.12 -6.38 -17.96
N PRO A 226 40.19 -6.40 -18.76
CA PRO A 226 40.52 -5.29 -19.66
C PRO A 226 39.37 -4.93 -20.61
N GLN A 227 38.63 -5.93 -21.10
CA GLN A 227 37.50 -5.74 -22.01
C GLN A 227 36.34 -4.96 -21.36
N ILE A 228 36.02 -5.29 -20.10
CA ILE A 228 34.97 -4.59 -19.34
C ILE A 228 35.43 -3.16 -19.01
N LEU A 229 36.70 -3.00 -18.65
CA LEU A 229 37.26 -1.69 -18.36
C LEU A 229 37.20 -0.77 -19.60
N ASP A 230 37.55 -1.30 -20.77
CA ASP A 230 37.49 -0.58 -22.05
C ASP A 230 36.04 -0.25 -22.42
N LEU A 231 35.10 -1.19 -22.25
CA LEU A 231 33.67 -0.96 -22.45
C LEU A 231 33.18 0.24 -21.62
N VAL A 232 33.44 0.24 -20.31
CA VAL A 232 32.98 1.28 -19.41
C VAL A 232 33.61 2.62 -19.75
N LYS A 233 34.94 2.69 -19.90
CA LYS A 233 35.67 3.94 -20.20
C LYS A 233 35.31 4.53 -21.56
N SER A 234 34.87 3.72 -22.53
CA SER A 234 34.48 4.20 -23.86
C SER A 234 33.03 4.67 -23.98
N HIS A 235 32.16 4.30 -23.04
CA HIS A 235 30.71 4.56 -23.11
C HIS A 235 30.18 5.49 -22.00
N THR A 236 31.07 6.10 -21.20
CA THR A 236 30.66 7.01 -20.13
C THR A 236 31.53 8.28 -20.06
N GLN A 237 30.95 9.35 -19.50
CA GLN A 237 31.69 10.54 -19.07
C GLN A 237 31.86 10.59 -17.54
N ALA A 238 31.36 9.58 -16.83
CA ALA A 238 31.45 9.47 -15.38
C ALA A 238 32.90 9.35 -14.89
N GLU A 239 33.12 9.68 -13.61
CA GLU A 239 34.37 9.31 -12.93
C GLU A 239 34.40 7.77 -12.75
N VAL A 240 35.38 7.11 -13.36
CA VAL A 240 35.56 5.65 -13.25
C VAL A 240 36.67 5.34 -12.24
N VAL A 241 36.35 4.57 -11.20
CA VAL A 241 37.28 4.18 -10.13
C VAL A 241 37.43 2.66 -10.10
N GLU A 242 38.65 2.19 -10.38
CA GLU A 242 39.01 0.78 -10.26
C GLU A 242 39.34 0.44 -8.79
N VAL A 243 38.64 -0.54 -8.23
CA VAL A 243 38.74 -0.91 -6.79
C VAL A 243 39.54 -2.21 -6.59
N GLY A 244 39.60 -3.05 -7.62
CA GLY A 244 40.20 -4.38 -7.56
C GLY A 244 39.20 -5.47 -7.17
N ALA A 245 39.71 -6.64 -6.78
CA ALA A 245 38.87 -7.73 -6.32
C ALA A 245 38.35 -7.45 -4.90
N LEU A 246 37.07 -7.74 -4.65
CA LEU A 246 36.48 -7.69 -3.32
C LEU A 246 36.05 -9.10 -2.90
N GLU A 247 36.51 -9.49 -1.73
CA GLU A 247 36.00 -10.66 -1.02
C GLU A 247 34.69 -10.32 -0.29
N LYS A 248 33.90 -11.34 0.02
CA LYS A 248 32.57 -11.20 0.63
C LYS A 248 32.57 -10.30 1.87
N ASP A 249 33.53 -10.49 2.77
CA ASP A 249 33.64 -9.76 4.05
C ASP A 249 34.06 -8.29 3.87
N GLN A 250 34.51 -7.89 2.68
CA GLN A 250 34.94 -6.54 2.37
C GLN A 250 33.81 -5.66 1.79
N ILE A 251 32.73 -6.27 1.27
CA ILE A 251 31.65 -5.58 0.56
C ILE A 251 30.98 -4.50 1.41
N ALA A 252 30.64 -4.81 2.66
CA ALA A 252 29.97 -3.86 3.55
C ALA A 252 30.88 -2.66 3.88
N ALA A 253 32.17 -2.91 4.12
CA ALA A 253 33.14 -1.85 4.39
C ALA A 253 33.37 -0.96 3.15
N PHE A 254 33.46 -1.57 1.96
CA PHE A 254 33.55 -0.86 0.69
C PHE A 254 32.33 0.04 0.46
N ALA A 255 31.12 -0.50 0.57
CA ALA A 255 29.89 0.27 0.39
C ALA A 255 29.79 1.40 1.42
N GLN A 256 30.15 1.15 2.69
CA GLN A 256 30.20 2.18 3.73
C GLN A 256 31.14 3.33 3.36
N GLU A 257 32.36 3.02 2.94
CA GLU A 257 33.37 4.01 2.56
C GLU A 257 32.95 4.84 1.35
N LYS A 258 32.43 4.19 0.30
CA LYS A 258 32.16 4.85 -0.99
C LYS A 258 30.82 5.58 -1.05
N THR A 259 29.87 5.17 -0.22
CA THR A 259 28.49 5.70 -0.27
C THR A 259 28.07 6.40 1.04
N ASN A 260 28.95 6.47 2.03
CA ASN A 260 28.64 6.88 3.40
C ASN A 260 27.50 6.05 4.02
N GLY A 261 27.44 4.76 3.67
CA GLY A 261 26.42 3.82 4.15
C GLY A 261 25.04 3.96 3.50
N LYS A 262 24.89 4.80 2.47
CA LYS A 262 23.60 4.96 1.75
C LYS A 262 23.31 3.82 0.78
N GLY A 263 24.34 3.10 0.33
CA GLY A 263 24.28 2.13 -0.75
C GLY A 263 24.46 2.75 -2.14
N PHE A 264 24.49 1.89 -3.15
CA PHE A 264 24.65 2.27 -4.56
C PHE A 264 23.28 2.41 -5.25
N ASP A 265 23.13 3.42 -6.09
CA ASP A 265 21.91 3.63 -6.86
C ASP A 265 21.72 2.50 -7.87
N ASP A 266 22.78 2.08 -8.53
CA ASP A 266 22.75 0.96 -9.48
C ASP A 266 23.92 0.01 -9.21
N ILE A 267 23.63 -1.28 -9.09
CA ILE A 267 24.64 -2.34 -8.99
C ILE A 267 24.44 -3.29 -10.16
N ILE A 268 25.51 -3.62 -10.87
CA ILE A 268 25.53 -4.59 -11.97
C ILE A 268 26.51 -5.70 -11.61
N MET A 269 26.04 -6.94 -11.60
CA MET A 269 26.91 -8.11 -11.44
C MET A 269 26.97 -8.88 -12.76
N LEU A 270 28.17 -9.05 -13.30
CA LEU A 270 28.42 -9.78 -14.54
C LEU A 270 28.89 -11.19 -14.22
N GLU A 271 28.17 -12.18 -14.75
CA GLU A 271 28.38 -13.62 -14.53
C GLU A 271 28.48 -14.05 -13.05
N PRO A 272 27.60 -13.55 -12.15
CA PRO A 272 27.58 -14.05 -10.77
C PRO A 272 27.28 -15.54 -10.74
N ASN A 273 27.97 -16.28 -9.85
CA ASN A 273 27.76 -17.72 -9.64
C ASN A 273 27.50 -18.10 -8.17
N SER A 274 27.72 -17.17 -7.23
CA SER A 274 27.52 -17.40 -5.79
C SER A 274 26.30 -16.66 -5.30
N ALA A 275 25.31 -17.41 -4.79
CA ALA A 275 24.13 -16.84 -4.17
C ALA A 275 24.47 -16.08 -2.88
N GLU A 276 25.49 -16.53 -2.16
CA GLU A 276 25.98 -15.87 -0.95
C GLU A 276 26.59 -14.49 -1.27
N LEU A 277 27.39 -14.38 -2.33
CA LEU A 277 27.94 -13.11 -2.79
C LEU A 277 26.82 -12.14 -3.22
N VAL A 278 25.88 -12.62 -4.04
CA VAL A 278 24.71 -11.84 -4.48
C VAL A 278 23.90 -11.34 -3.29
N SER A 279 23.77 -12.15 -2.22
CA SER A 279 23.07 -11.76 -1.00
C SER A 279 23.74 -10.57 -0.30
N GLU A 280 25.08 -10.56 -0.19
CA GLU A 280 25.82 -9.45 0.42
C GLU A 280 25.78 -8.18 -0.44
N VAL A 281 25.85 -8.33 -1.76
CA VAL A 281 25.70 -7.23 -2.72
C VAL A 281 24.31 -6.61 -2.64
N ALA A 282 23.25 -7.44 -2.58
CA ALA A 282 21.87 -6.99 -2.48
C ALA A 282 21.61 -6.12 -1.23
N ARG A 283 22.36 -6.32 -0.14
CA ARG A 283 22.29 -5.45 1.05
C ARG A 283 22.80 -4.03 0.77
N GLN A 284 23.64 -3.84 -0.24
CA GLN A 284 24.27 -2.55 -0.56
C GLN A 284 23.48 -1.70 -1.57
N ILE A 285 22.31 -2.15 -2.02
CA ILE A 285 21.43 -1.35 -2.88
C ILE A 285 21.03 -0.06 -2.12
N ALA A 286 20.87 1.08 -2.78
CA ALA A 286 20.37 2.29 -2.14
C ALA A 286 18.83 2.29 -2.01
N PHE A 287 18.27 3.31 -1.36
CA PHE A 287 16.84 3.62 -1.47
C PHE A 287 16.49 3.87 -2.94
N ARG A 288 15.48 3.16 -3.48
CA ARG A 288 15.09 3.15 -4.91
C ARG A 288 16.23 2.70 -5.85
N GLY A 289 17.19 1.94 -5.31
CA GLY A 289 18.30 1.38 -6.06
C GLY A 289 17.94 0.11 -6.83
N THR A 290 18.80 -0.26 -7.77
CA THR A 290 18.62 -1.41 -8.65
C THR A 290 19.81 -2.36 -8.57
N LEU A 291 19.56 -3.67 -8.53
CA LEU A 291 20.54 -4.72 -8.77
C LEU A 291 20.23 -5.44 -10.08
N ASN A 292 21.18 -5.40 -11.01
CA ASN A 292 21.13 -6.05 -12.32
C ASN A 292 22.06 -7.27 -12.34
N LEU A 293 21.49 -8.46 -12.53
CA LEU A 293 22.21 -9.73 -12.65
C LEU A 293 22.31 -10.14 -14.13
N VAL A 294 23.53 -10.17 -14.68
CA VAL A 294 23.76 -10.47 -16.10
C VAL A 294 24.48 -11.81 -16.22
N SER A 295 23.75 -12.88 -16.53
CA SER A 295 24.30 -14.23 -16.61
C SER A 295 23.38 -15.19 -17.36
N ASP A 296 23.96 -16.16 -18.06
CA ASP A 296 23.25 -17.33 -18.63
C ASP A 296 23.45 -18.59 -17.77
N ARG A 297 24.19 -18.49 -16.66
CA ARG A 297 24.47 -19.58 -15.72
C ARG A 297 23.78 -19.33 -14.39
N PRO A 298 23.25 -20.39 -13.75
CA PRO A 298 22.63 -20.25 -12.45
C PRO A 298 23.66 -19.97 -11.36
N LEU A 299 23.19 -19.30 -10.31
CA LEU A 299 23.82 -19.26 -8.99
C LEU A 299 23.82 -20.67 -8.37
N ASP A 300 24.76 -20.89 -7.46
CA ASP A 300 24.93 -22.13 -6.68
C ASP A 300 23.82 -22.41 -5.64
N GLY A 301 22.85 -21.49 -5.48
CA GLY A 301 21.76 -21.63 -4.53
C GLY A 301 20.76 -20.48 -4.56
N LYS A 302 19.97 -20.37 -3.48
CA LYS A 302 19.05 -19.25 -3.24
C LYS A 302 19.78 -18.10 -2.55
N ALA A 303 19.45 -16.88 -2.94
CA ALA A 303 19.99 -15.69 -2.31
C ALA A 303 19.06 -15.19 -1.19
N VAL A 304 19.66 -14.57 -0.17
CA VAL A 304 18.98 -13.94 0.93
C VAL A 304 18.81 -12.46 0.62
N ILE A 305 17.56 -12.00 0.53
CA ILE A 305 17.21 -10.59 0.25
C ILE A 305 16.28 -10.03 1.32
N ASP A 306 16.19 -8.70 1.41
CA ASP A 306 15.33 -8.00 2.37
C ASP A 306 13.97 -7.68 1.76
N ALA A 307 12.94 -8.40 2.20
CA ALA A 307 11.57 -8.25 1.70
C ALA A 307 10.97 -6.89 2.08
N GLY A 308 11.32 -6.37 3.26
CA GLY A 308 10.86 -5.06 3.72
C GLY A 308 11.36 -3.94 2.82
N ARG A 309 12.61 -4.04 2.36
CA ARG A 309 13.22 -3.05 1.45
C ARG A 309 12.63 -3.07 0.04
N ILE A 310 12.17 -4.22 -0.46
CA ILE A 310 11.41 -4.25 -1.73
C ILE A 310 10.14 -3.40 -1.59
N HIS A 311 9.42 -3.54 -0.47
CA HIS A 311 8.16 -2.85 -0.22
C HIS A 311 8.32 -1.35 0.14
N TYR A 312 9.20 -1.01 1.09
CA TYR A 312 9.34 0.35 1.62
C TYR A 312 10.44 1.16 0.91
N HIS A 313 11.50 0.53 0.41
CA HIS A 313 12.61 1.21 -0.26
C HIS A 313 12.53 1.11 -1.79
N TYR A 314 11.60 0.32 -2.34
CA TYR A 314 11.48 0.10 -3.79
C TYR A 314 12.77 -0.44 -4.41
N THR A 315 13.53 -1.24 -3.66
CA THR A 315 14.73 -1.91 -4.21
C THR A 315 14.32 -2.86 -5.32
N THR A 316 15.00 -2.75 -6.45
CA THR A 316 14.63 -3.46 -7.68
C THR A 316 15.67 -4.51 -8.04
N TYR A 317 15.21 -5.67 -8.49
CA TYR A 317 16.05 -6.77 -8.99
C TYR A 317 15.66 -7.02 -10.43
N ILE A 318 16.63 -6.87 -11.33
CA ILE A 318 16.50 -7.11 -12.78
C ILE A 318 17.66 -7.99 -13.24
N GLY A 319 17.58 -8.45 -14.47
CA GLY A 319 18.68 -9.21 -15.06
C GLY A 319 18.44 -9.53 -16.52
N THR A 320 19.40 -10.19 -17.15
CA THR A 320 19.32 -10.68 -18.53
C THR A 320 20.30 -11.84 -18.73
N GLN A 321 19.99 -12.72 -19.69
CA GLN A 321 20.87 -13.83 -20.08
C GLN A 321 21.91 -13.43 -21.13
N GLY A 322 21.65 -12.33 -21.85
CA GLY A 322 22.49 -11.88 -22.94
C GLY A 322 23.77 -11.17 -22.47
N THR A 323 24.57 -10.75 -23.44
CA THR A 323 25.76 -9.92 -23.21
C THR A 323 25.47 -8.43 -23.27
N GLU A 324 24.29 -8.02 -23.75
CA GLU A 324 23.85 -6.63 -23.66
C GLU A 324 23.26 -6.41 -22.26
N ILE A 325 23.92 -5.57 -21.46
CA ILE A 325 23.62 -5.29 -20.05
C ILE A 325 22.34 -4.45 -19.89
N GLY A 326 22.13 -3.50 -20.80
CA GLY A 326 20.97 -2.60 -20.88
C GLY A 326 19.62 -3.31 -21.08
N ALA A 327 19.60 -4.53 -21.61
CA ALA A 327 18.43 -5.32 -21.93
C ALA A 327 17.69 -5.81 -20.68
N ALA A 328 18.31 -5.67 -19.50
CA ALA A 328 17.68 -5.88 -18.21
C ALA A 328 16.77 -4.71 -17.78
N TYR A 329 16.88 -3.55 -18.41
CA TYR A 329 16.13 -2.34 -18.09
C TYR A 329 14.89 -2.17 -18.98
N GLY A 330 14.09 -1.14 -18.69
CA GLY A 330 12.87 -0.82 -19.45
C GLY A 330 11.60 -1.50 -18.93
N GLU A 331 10.47 -1.14 -19.54
CA GLU A 331 9.12 -1.53 -19.09
C GLU A 331 8.87 -3.05 -19.23
N GLU A 332 9.40 -3.68 -20.28
CA GLU A 332 9.25 -5.13 -20.51
C GLU A 332 9.85 -5.98 -19.37
N ARG A 333 10.89 -5.46 -18.72
CA ARG A 333 11.56 -6.09 -17.58
C ARG A 333 10.99 -5.65 -16.23
N ASN A 334 10.10 -4.65 -16.22
CA ASN A 334 9.58 -3.99 -15.01
C ASN A 334 8.08 -3.68 -15.08
N ARG A 335 7.28 -4.57 -15.67
CA ARG A 335 5.80 -4.48 -15.70
C ARG A 335 5.23 -4.13 -14.33
N SER A 336 4.24 -3.25 -14.31
CA SER A 336 3.53 -2.84 -13.09
C SER A 336 2.04 -3.20 -13.09
N GLU A 337 1.44 -3.57 -14.21
CA GLU A 337 0.03 -3.96 -14.29
C GLU A 337 -0.16 -5.48 -14.44
N LEU A 338 -1.30 -5.99 -13.99
CA LEU A 338 -1.71 -7.40 -14.13
C LEU A 338 -1.80 -7.84 -15.59
N MET A 339 -1.46 -9.11 -15.84
CA MET A 339 -1.40 -9.70 -17.17
C MET A 339 -2.81 -9.94 -17.71
N ALA A 340 -3.08 -9.45 -18.92
CA ALA A 340 -4.30 -9.75 -19.64
C ALA A 340 -4.37 -11.26 -19.93
N ASP A 341 -5.56 -11.84 -19.73
CA ASP A 341 -5.83 -13.26 -19.93
C ASP A 341 -5.01 -14.25 -19.07
N GLY A 342 -4.21 -13.75 -18.12
CA GLY A 342 -3.35 -14.56 -17.24
C GLY A 342 -4.05 -15.13 -16.02
N LEU A 343 -3.28 -15.90 -15.24
CA LEU A 343 -3.62 -16.41 -13.92
C LEU A 343 -2.98 -15.54 -12.84
N LEU A 344 -3.84 -14.94 -12.00
CA LEU A 344 -3.45 -14.18 -10.81
C LEU A 344 -3.68 -15.03 -9.56
N VAL A 345 -2.71 -15.04 -8.64
CA VAL A 345 -2.88 -15.55 -7.27
C VAL A 345 -2.83 -14.39 -6.26
N VAL A 346 -3.89 -14.22 -5.48
CA VAL A 346 -3.95 -13.25 -4.37
C VAL A 346 -3.84 -14.00 -3.05
N VAL A 347 -2.65 -13.95 -2.44
CA VAL A 347 -2.32 -14.63 -1.19
C VAL A 347 -2.82 -13.82 0.01
N GLY A 348 -3.67 -14.42 0.85
CA GLY A 348 -4.39 -13.71 1.92
C GLY A 348 -5.42 -12.73 1.38
N GLY A 349 -5.99 -13.03 0.22
CA GLY A 349 -6.89 -12.13 -0.51
C GLY A 349 -8.30 -12.01 0.07
N ALA A 350 -8.66 -12.78 1.11
CA ALA A 350 -9.98 -12.66 1.76
C ALA A 350 -10.01 -11.69 2.95
N GLY A 351 -8.87 -11.10 3.32
CA GLY A 351 -8.83 -9.98 4.27
C GLY A 351 -9.27 -8.64 3.67
N PRO A 352 -9.37 -7.56 4.48
CA PRO A 352 -9.96 -6.29 4.05
C PRO A 352 -9.32 -5.68 2.81
N MET A 353 -7.99 -5.56 2.78
CA MET A 353 -7.26 -5.05 1.61
C MET A 353 -7.22 -6.08 0.47
N GLY A 354 -7.15 -7.36 0.81
CA GLY A 354 -7.16 -8.45 -0.17
C GLY A 354 -8.42 -8.44 -1.03
N GLN A 355 -9.58 -8.23 -0.41
CA GLN A 355 -10.86 -8.15 -1.13
C GLN A 355 -10.88 -7.01 -2.15
N MET A 356 -10.21 -5.88 -1.87
CA MET A 356 -10.08 -4.76 -2.79
C MET A 356 -9.17 -5.12 -3.99
N HIS A 357 -8.06 -5.83 -3.76
CA HIS A 357 -7.24 -6.39 -4.84
C HIS A 357 -8.03 -7.37 -5.72
N VAL A 358 -8.84 -8.23 -5.09
CA VAL A 358 -9.66 -9.20 -5.81
C VAL A 358 -10.72 -8.49 -6.65
N GLN A 359 -11.48 -7.56 -6.06
CA GLN A 359 -12.44 -6.75 -6.81
C GLN A 359 -11.77 -6.02 -7.98
N ARG A 360 -10.66 -5.31 -7.74
CA ARG A 360 -9.89 -4.64 -8.82
C ARG A 360 -9.54 -5.61 -9.94
N SER A 361 -9.00 -6.77 -9.59
CA SER A 361 -8.56 -7.77 -10.56
C SER A 361 -9.72 -8.35 -11.37
N LEU A 362 -10.91 -8.48 -10.79
CA LEU A 362 -12.11 -8.94 -11.47
C LEU A 362 -12.74 -7.84 -12.35
N GLU A 363 -12.62 -6.57 -11.98
CA GLU A 363 -13.14 -5.42 -12.75
C GLU A 363 -12.19 -4.93 -13.87
N LEU A 364 -10.90 -5.25 -13.80
CA LEU A 364 -9.89 -4.76 -14.75
C LEU A 364 -10.09 -5.33 -16.17
N VAL A 365 -10.18 -4.47 -17.18
CA VAL A 365 -10.34 -4.87 -18.60
C VAL A 365 -9.37 -4.09 -19.51
N PRO A 366 -8.48 -4.75 -20.27
CA PRO A 366 -8.14 -6.19 -20.19
C PRO A 366 -7.43 -6.50 -18.86
N GLY A 367 -7.63 -7.71 -18.32
CA GLY A 367 -7.07 -8.12 -17.03
C GLY A 367 -6.99 -9.65 -16.91
N PRO A 368 -6.67 -10.20 -15.73
CA PRO A 368 -6.49 -11.64 -15.55
C PRO A 368 -7.80 -12.39 -15.83
N LYS A 369 -7.68 -13.55 -16.47
CA LYS A 369 -8.83 -14.43 -16.77
C LYS A 369 -9.20 -15.30 -15.60
N THR A 370 -8.20 -15.74 -14.83
CA THR A 370 -8.38 -16.59 -13.65
C THR A 370 -7.78 -15.89 -12.43
N VAL A 371 -8.58 -15.72 -11.38
CA VAL A 371 -8.16 -15.13 -10.10
C VAL A 371 -8.29 -16.20 -9.02
N VAL A 372 -7.17 -16.68 -8.52
CA VAL A 372 -7.07 -17.60 -7.39
C VAL A 372 -6.86 -16.79 -6.12
N VAL A 373 -7.72 -16.98 -5.13
CA VAL A 373 -7.66 -16.27 -3.85
C VAL A 373 -7.43 -17.27 -2.74
N THR A 374 -6.44 -16.99 -1.89
CA THR A 374 -6.14 -17.84 -0.73
C THR A 374 -6.43 -17.14 0.59
N ASP A 375 -6.87 -17.92 1.57
CA ASP A 375 -6.95 -17.53 2.97
C ASP A 375 -6.85 -18.80 3.85
N LEU A 376 -6.84 -18.62 5.17
CA LEU A 376 -6.89 -19.72 6.14
C LEU A 376 -8.32 -19.94 6.66
N ASN A 377 -9.22 -18.99 6.46
CA ASN A 377 -10.57 -18.99 7.03
C ASN A 377 -11.65 -19.16 5.94
N ASP A 378 -12.47 -20.22 6.05
CA ASP A 378 -13.55 -20.52 5.10
C ASP A 378 -14.66 -19.46 5.12
N GLU A 379 -14.97 -18.87 6.27
CA GLU A 379 -16.00 -17.83 6.39
C GLU A 379 -15.57 -16.56 5.63
N ARG A 380 -14.29 -16.20 5.68
CA ARG A 380 -13.75 -15.09 4.88
C ARG A 380 -13.84 -15.36 3.38
N LEU A 381 -13.47 -16.57 2.96
CA LEU A 381 -13.58 -16.97 1.55
C LEU A 381 -15.05 -16.95 1.10
N GLN A 382 -15.96 -17.46 1.93
CA GLN A 382 -17.39 -17.46 1.62
C GLN A 382 -17.98 -16.05 1.58
N ALA A 383 -17.56 -15.15 2.46
CA ALA A 383 -17.96 -13.73 2.42
C ALA A 383 -17.45 -13.05 1.14
N LEU A 384 -16.19 -13.28 0.76
CA LEU A 384 -15.63 -12.77 -0.49
C LEU A 384 -16.46 -13.24 -1.69
N ARG A 385 -16.87 -14.52 -1.71
CA ARG A 385 -17.66 -15.11 -2.79
C ARG A 385 -18.95 -14.34 -3.06
N GLN A 386 -19.63 -13.86 -2.02
CA GLN A 386 -20.91 -13.13 -2.14
C GLN A 386 -20.80 -11.87 -3.02
N ASN A 387 -19.65 -11.21 -3.01
CA ASN A 387 -19.40 -10.01 -3.83
C ASN A 387 -18.54 -10.31 -5.07
N GLY A 388 -17.65 -11.30 -5.00
CA GLY A 388 -16.73 -11.66 -6.06
C GLY A 388 -17.36 -12.40 -7.23
N ASP A 389 -18.25 -13.37 -6.97
CA ASP A 389 -18.86 -14.19 -8.05
C ASP A 389 -19.65 -13.33 -9.06
N PRO A 390 -20.53 -12.40 -8.63
CA PRO A 390 -21.25 -11.55 -9.59
C PRO A 390 -20.34 -10.69 -10.47
N ILE A 391 -19.21 -10.22 -9.94
CA ILE A 391 -18.23 -9.43 -10.70
C ILE A 391 -17.47 -10.32 -11.67
N ALA A 392 -17.06 -11.51 -11.23
CA ALA A 392 -16.38 -12.50 -12.08
C ALA A 392 -17.27 -12.91 -13.25
N GLU A 393 -18.53 -13.27 -13.00
CA GLU A 393 -19.51 -13.64 -14.02
C GLU A 393 -19.75 -12.50 -15.01
N LYS A 394 -19.99 -11.28 -14.52
CA LYS A 394 -20.21 -10.09 -15.34
C LYS A 394 -19.05 -9.82 -16.30
N ASN A 395 -17.81 -10.05 -15.86
CA ASN A 395 -16.60 -9.76 -16.63
C ASN A 395 -16.01 -11.00 -17.33
N GLY A 396 -16.68 -12.15 -17.30
CA GLY A 396 -16.23 -13.37 -17.97
C GLY A 396 -14.95 -13.97 -17.37
N LYS A 397 -14.75 -13.82 -16.06
CA LYS A 397 -13.57 -14.28 -15.33
C LYS A 397 -13.89 -15.45 -14.42
N GLN A 398 -12.87 -16.24 -14.09
CA GLN A 398 -12.96 -17.34 -13.14
C GLN A 398 -12.42 -16.90 -11.77
N LEU A 399 -13.24 -16.99 -10.72
CA LEU A 399 -12.82 -16.81 -9.33
C LEU A 399 -12.68 -18.17 -8.65
N ILE A 400 -11.50 -18.46 -8.10
CA ILE A 400 -11.19 -19.73 -7.42
C ILE A 400 -10.75 -19.42 -6.01
N LEU A 401 -11.38 -20.06 -5.02
CA LEU A 401 -11.12 -19.83 -3.61
C LEU A 401 -10.44 -21.05 -3.01
N VAL A 402 -9.30 -20.86 -2.34
CA VAL A 402 -8.48 -21.94 -1.79
C VAL A 402 -8.19 -21.68 -0.31
N ASN A 403 -8.65 -22.58 0.56
CA ASN A 403 -8.23 -22.55 1.96
C ASN A 403 -6.93 -23.33 2.14
N THR A 404 -5.82 -22.63 2.38
CA THR A 404 -4.48 -23.24 2.48
C THR A 404 -4.19 -23.85 3.84
N SER A 405 -5.12 -23.79 4.80
CA SER A 405 -5.00 -24.47 6.09
C SER A 405 -5.53 -25.92 6.05
N LYS A 406 -6.25 -26.29 4.99
CA LYS A 406 -6.87 -27.62 4.87
C LYS A 406 -5.83 -28.68 4.56
N GLU A 407 -5.98 -29.84 5.20
CA GLU A 407 -5.15 -31.00 4.96
C GLU A 407 -5.24 -31.43 3.47
N GLY A 408 -4.08 -31.75 2.87
CA GLY A 408 -4.00 -32.16 1.47
C GLY A 408 -4.04 -31.02 0.44
N VAL A 409 -4.18 -29.77 0.87
CA VAL A 409 -4.09 -28.62 -0.05
C VAL A 409 -2.63 -28.22 -0.27
N ASP A 410 -2.14 -28.45 -1.48
CA ASP A 410 -0.88 -27.90 -1.97
C ASP A 410 -1.18 -26.77 -2.97
N LEU A 411 -0.87 -25.53 -2.58
CA LEU A 411 -1.12 -24.36 -3.41
C LEU A 411 -0.24 -24.34 -4.68
N VAL A 412 1.00 -24.82 -4.60
CA VAL A 412 1.90 -24.86 -5.76
C VAL A 412 1.32 -25.80 -6.81
N GLU A 413 0.90 -26.99 -6.37
CA GLU A 413 0.28 -27.98 -7.26
C GLU A 413 -1.08 -27.50 -7.79
N THR A 414 -1.87 -26.83 -6.96
CA THR A 414 -3.14 -26.22 -7.39
C THR A 414 -2.91 -25.20 -8.51
N VAL A 415 -1.94 -24.29 -8.34
CA VAL A 415 -1.61 -23.29 -9.37
C VAL A 415 -1.10 -23.97 -10.63
N ARG A 416 -0.23 -24.98 -10.50
CA ARG A 416 0.30 -25.76 -11.63
C ARG A 416 -0.80 -26.44 -12.44
N GLN A 417 -1.80 -27.00 -11.79
CA GLN A 417 -2.92 -27.64 -12.48
C GLN A 417 -3.77 -26.63 -13.23
N LEU A 418 -4.04 -25.48 -12.60
CA LEU A 418 -4.87 -24.42 -13.19
C LEU A 418 -4.20 -23.73 -14.38
N SER A 419 -2.87 -23.65 -14.38
CA SER A 419 -2.06 -23.07 -15.47
C SER A 419 -1.73 -24.08 -16.58
N GLY A 420 -2.13 -25.35 -16.46
CA GLY A 420 -1.80 -26.39 -17.45
C GLY A 420 -0.34 -26.86 -17.40
N GLY A 421 0.33 -26.77 -16.25
CA GLY A 421 1.70 -27.23 -16.02
C GLY A 421 2.71 -26.10 -15.82
N GLU A 422 2.37 -24.90 -16.26
CA GLU A 422 3.12 -23.66 -16.01
C GLU A 422 2.89 -23.16 -14.56
N MET A 423 3.16 -21.90 -14.28
CA MET A 423 2.87 -21.26 -12.98
C MET A 423 2.22 -19.89 -13.24
N ALA A 424 1.84 -19.15 -12.20
CA ALA A 424 1.07 -17.91 -12.34
C ALA A 424 1.85 -16.77 -13.01
N GLU A 425 1.19 -15.98 -13.87
CA GLU A 425 1.76 -14.73 -14.41
C GLU A 425 1.82 -13.63 -13.35
N ASP A 426 0.92 -13.65 -12.37
CA ASP A 426 0.86 -12.65 -11.32
C ASP A 426 0.62 -13.28 -9.95
N VAL A 427 1.33 -12.78 -8.94
CA VAL A 427 1.13 -13.13 -7.54
C VAL A 427 1.13 -11.84 -6.71
N VAL A 428 0.13 -11.66 -5.86
CA VAL A 428 0.02 -10.51 -4.95
C VAL A 428 -0.08 -11.04 -3.52
N VAL A 429 0.77 -10.55 -2.62
CA VAL A 429 0.83 -10.96 -1.22
C VAL A 429 0.25 -9.88 -0.32
N CYS A 430 -0.93 -10.14 0.23
CA CYS A 430 -1.63 -9.25 1.15
C CYS A 430 -1.39 -9.59 2.63
N VAL A 431 -0.39 -10.43 2.92
CA VAL A 431 -0.03 -10.87 4.28
C VAL A 431 1.36 -10.38 4.66
N PRO A 432 1.53 -9.65 5.79
CA PRO A 432 2.85 -9.14 6.22
C PRO A 432 3.65 -10.23 6.94
N ASN A 433 4.04 -11.29 6.22
CA ASN A 433 4.81 -12.40 6.76
C ASN A 433 5.92 -12.84 5.79
N GLY A 434 7.18 -12.80 6.23
CA GLY A 434 8.34 -13.12 5.39
C GLY A 434 8.30 -14.53 4.81
N LYS A 435 7.85 -15.54 5.57
CA LYS A 435 7.79 -16.91 5.05
C LYS A 435 6.69 -17.09 4.00
N VAL A 436 5.56 -16.39 4.17
CA VAL A 436 4.51 -16.35 3.14
C VAL A 436 5.01 -15.67 1.87
N MET A 437 5.73 -14.55 2.00
CA MET A 437 6.37 -13.87 0.86
C MET A 437 7.38 -14.76 0.14
N GLU A 438 8.22 -15.49 0.90
CA GLU A 438 9.19 -16.44 0.35
C GLU A 438 8.50 -17.56 -0.44
N ASN A 439 7.48 -18.19 0.16
CA ASN A 439 6.75 -19.27 -0.47
C ASN A 439 5.93 -18.79 -1.70
N ALA A 440 5.48 -17.54 -1.71
CA ALA A 440 4.73 -16.97 -2.83
C ALA A 440 5.56 -16.91 -4.13
N ALA A 441 6.89 -16.82 -4.04
CA ALA A 441 7.76 -16.87 -5.22
C ALA A 441 7.73 -18.23 -5.93
N LEU A 442 7.37 -19.31 -5.22
CA LEU A 442 7.22 -20.64 -5.82
C LEU A 442 5.99 -20.76 -6.73
N LEU A 443 5.07 -19.80 -6.66
CA LEU A 443 3.82 -19.79 -7.43
C LEU A 443 3.99 -19.13 -8.80
N LEU A 444 5.16 -18.54 -9.08
CA LEU A 444 5.36 -17.62 -10.18
C LEU A 444 5.96 -18.32 -11.41
N GLY A 445 5.41 -18.00 -12.58
CA GLY A 445 5.88 -18.46 -13.89
C GLY A 445 6.92 -17.56 -14.53
N LYS A 446 7.32 -17.92 -15.75
CA LYS A 446 8.19 -17.10 -16.59
C LYS A 446 7.52 -15.76 -16.88
N ASN A 447 8.30 -14.68 -16.86
CA ASN A 447 7.85 -13.29 -16.98
C ASN A 447 6.87 -12.84 -15.88
N GLY A 448 6.73 -13.62 -14.81
CA GLY A 448 5.74 -13.35 -13.78
C GLY A 448 6.11 -12.17 -12.88
N MET A 449 5.11 -11.51 -12.32
CA MET A 449 5.27 -10.45 -11.33
C MET A 449 4.78 -10.88 -9.94
N LEU A 450 5.64 -10.76 -8.95
CA LEU A 450 5.33 -10.95 -7.53
C LEU A 450 5.30 -9.60 -6.80
N ASN A 451 4.14 -9.24 -6.28
CA ASN A 451 3.89 -7.99 -5.56
C ASN A 451 3.74 -8.22 -4.05
N PHE A 452 4.68 -7.72 -3.27
CA PHE A 452 4.59 -7.63 -1.81
C PHE A 452 3.79 -6.39 -1.40
N PHE A 453 2.46 -6.50 -1.46
CA PHE A 453 1.55 -5.42 -1.07
C PHE A 453 1.57 -5.19 0.45
N ALA A 454 1.56 -6.23 1.26
CA ALA A 454 1.60 -6.07 2.72
C ALA A 454 3.04 -6.05 3.23
N GLY A 455 3.54 -4.89 3.67
CA GLY A 455 4.92 -4.75 4.10
C GLY A 455 5.29 -5.45 5.42
N VAL A 456 6.48 -6.05 5.45
CA VAL A 456 7.20 -6.52 6.65
C VAL A 456 8.31 -5.53 7.03
N PRO A 457 8.74 -5.42 8.30
CA PRO A 457 9.79 -4.48 8.69
C PRO A 457 11.06 -4.63 7.84
N ASN A 458 11.72 -3.51 7.52
CA ASN A 458 13.07 -3.54 6.95
C ASN A 458 14.00 -4.39 7.83
N GLY A 459 14.85 -5.19 7.20
CA GLY A 459 15.67 -6.21 7.87
C GLY A 459 15.00 -7.59 7.92
N THR A 460 13.74 -7.74 7.49
CA THR A 460 13.10 -9.05 7.35
C THR A 460 13.62 -9.75 6.10
N THR A 461 14.49 -10.74 6.29
CA THR A 461 15.12 -11.47 5.20
C THR A 461 14.29 -12.67 4.72
N ILE A 462 14.36 -12.96 3.43
CA ILE A 462 13.74 -14.12 2.76
C ILE A 462 14.75 -14.81 1.82
N GLU A 463 14.62 -16.12 1.63
CA GLU A 463 15.44 -16.92 0.71
C GLU A 463 14.74 -17.13 -0.64
N ILE A 464 15.19 -16.40 -1.66
CA ILE A 464 14.58 -16.41 -3.00
C ILE A 464 15.56 -16.97 -4.03
N ASP A 465 15.01 -17.75 -4.96
CA ASP A 465 15.75 -18.19 -6.15
C ASP A 465 15.84 -17.03 -7.17
N LEU A 466 16.90 -16.21 -7.05
CA LEU A 466 17.15 -15.09 -7.95
C LEU A 466 17.58 -15.52 -9.36
N ASN A 467 17.83 -16.82 -9.60
CA ASN A 467 18.03 -17.31 -10.96
C ASN A 467 16.85 -16.94 -11.86
N ASN A 468 15.63 -16.95 -11.31
CA ASN A 468 14.43 -16.62 -12.07
C ASN A 468 14.39 -15.15 -12.52
N ILE A 469 15.08 -14.22 -11.85
CA ILE A 469 15.13 -12.81 -12.27
C ILE A 469 15.80 -12.68 -13.64
N PHE A 470 16.98 -13.29 -13.81
CA PHE A 470 17.75 -13.14 -15.05
C PHE A 470 17.47 -14.25 -16.06
N LEU A 471 17.16 -15.48 -15.63
CA LEU A 471 16.86 -16.59 -16.53
C LEU A 471 15.41 -16.60 -17.03
N ASN A 472 14.46 -16.15 -16.21
CA ASN A 472 13.03 -16.27 -16.49
C ASN A 472 12.27 -14.94 -16.40
N ASN A 473 12.96 -13.80 -16.26
CA ASN A 473 12.36 -12.46 -16.15
C ASN A 473 11.31 -12.38 -15.02
N MET A 474 11.54 -13.06 -13.91
CA MET A 474 10.75 -12.87 -12.69
C MET A 474 10.91 -11.43 -12.21
N GLN A 475 9.82 -10.84 -11.74
CA GLN A 475 9.81 -9.48 -11.22
C GLN A 475 9.37 -9.48 -9.77
N LEU A 476 10.14 -8.82 -8.92
CA LEU A 476 9.77 -8.53 -7.54
C LEU A 476 9.38 -7.06 -7.43
N THR A 477 8.24 -6.79 -6.82
CA THR A 477 7.77 -5.42 -6.59
C THR A 477 7.04 -5.32 -5.26
N GLY A 478 6.85 -4.09 -4.80
CA GLY A 478 6.11 -3.76 -3.60
C GLY A 478 5.80 -2.26 -3.62
N THR A 479 4.75 -1.86 -2.91
CA THR A 479 4.36 -0.46 -2.83
C THR A 479 3.82 -0.15 -1.46
N SER A 480 4.28 0.96 -0.87
CA SER A 480 3.80 1.47 0.41
C SER A 480 3.11 2.81 0.18
N GLY A 481 1.90 2.94 0.69
CA GLY A 481 1.11 4.17 0.57
C GLY A 481 0.65 4.44 -0.87
N SER A 482 0.24 5.68 -1.09
CA SER A 482 -0.25 6.16 -2.38
C SER A 482 0.11 7.64 -2.54
N SER A 483 0.02 8.17 -3.75
CA SER A 483 0.12 9.60 -4.02
C SER A 483 -1.27 10.24 -4.11
N VAL A 484 -1.31 11.58 -4.04
CA VAL A 484 -2.55 12.36 -4.29
C VAL A 484 -3.14 12.01 -5.66
N PHE A 485 -2.31 11.73 -6.67
CA PHE A 485 -2.76 11.34 -8.01
C PHE A 485 -3.50 9.99 -8.01
N ASP A 486 -3.02 9.00 -7.24
CA ASP A 486 -3.67 7.69 -7.15
C ASP A 486 -5.05 7.82 -6.49
N GLN A 487 -5.15 8.58 -5.41
CA GLN A 487 -6.43 8.79 -4.74
C GLN A 487 -7.42 9.56 -5.60
N LYS A 488 -6.96 10.59 -6.34
CA LYS A 488 -7.81 11.27 -7.34
C LYS A 488 -8.29 10.34 -8.45
N THR A 489 -7.45 9.38 -8.87
CA THR A 489 -7.83 8.35 -9.85
C THR A 489 -8.94 7.46 -9.31
N VAL A 490 -8.81 6.97 -8.07
CA VAL A 490 -9.86 6.21 -7.38
C VAL A 490 -11.15 7.00 -7.28
N MET A 491 -11.07 8.26 -6.87
CA MET A 491 -12.23 9.13 -6.74
C MET A 491 -12.95 9.32 -8.09
N SER A 492 -12.19 9.42 -9.18
CA SER A 492 -12.74 9.48 -10.54
C SER A 492 -13.47 8.19 -10.91
N LYS A 493 -12.87 7.01 -10.62
CA LYS A 493 -13.47 5.69 -10.85
C LYS A 493 -14.74 5.47 -10.01
N ALA A 494 -14.72 5.89 -8.75
CA ALA A 494 -15.88 5.83 -7.87
C ALA A 494 -17.03 6.69 -8.41
N ARG A 495 -16.73 7.92 -8.84
CA ARG A 495 -17.71 8.85 -9.39
C ARG A 495 -18.30 8.39 -10.72
N SER A 496 -17.51 7.75 -11.59
CA SER A 496 -18.01 7.19 -12.85
C SER A 496 -18.79 5.89 -12.66
N GLY A 497 -18.75 5.29 -11.46
CA GLY A 497 -19.33 4.00 -11.16
C GLY A 497 -18.52 2.81 -11.71
N SER A 498 -17.29 3.05 -12.19
CA SER A 498 -16.40 1.96 -12.63
C SER A 498 -15.72 1.23 -11.47
N LEU A 499 -15.82 1.78 -10.26
CA LEU A 499 -15.39 1.18 -9.01
C LEU A 499 -16.44 1.47 -7.95
N SER A 500 -16.79 0.49 -7.12
CA SER A 500 -17.60 0.72 -5.92
C SER A 500 -16.74 0.52 -4.68
N PRO A 501 -16.27 1.61 -4.02
CA PRO A 501 -15.43 1.48 -2.84
C PRO A 501 -16.12 0.74 -1.67
N ASN A 502 -17.43 0.89 -1.55
CA ASN A 502 -18.22 0.33 -0.45
C ASN A 502 -18.35 -1.20 -0.46
N LEU A 503 -18.02 -1.88 -1.56
CA LEU A 503 -18.09 -3.35 -1.61
C LEU A 503 -17.12 -4.01 -0.61
N SER A 504 -16.09 -3.30 -0.16
CA SER A 504 -15.19 -3.78 0.89
C SER A 504 -15.73 -3.58 2.31
N VAL A 505 -16.84 -2.87 2.53
CA VAL A 505 -17.40 -2.65 3.87
C VAL A 505 -18.01 -3.94 4.41
N ALA A 506 -17.64 -4.33 5.63
CA ALA A 506 -18.19 -5.50 6.31
C ALA A 506 -18.89 -5.16 7.63
N ALA A 507 -18.54 -4.03 8.25
CA ALA A 507 -19.16 -3.57 9.48
C ALA A 507 -19.18 -2.04 9.58
N ILE A 508 -20.12 -1.54 10.36
CA ILE A 508 -20.26 -0.13 10.69
C ILE A 508 -20.40 0.06 12.20
N GLY A 509 -20.01 1.21 12.71
CA GLY A 509 -20.17 1.55 14.12
C GLY A 509 -20.09 3.05 14.39
N GLY A 510 -20.51 3.45 15.58
CA GLY A 510 -20.43 4.83 16.05
C GLY A 510 -19.08 5.18 16.66
N LEU A 511 -18.85 6.48 16.93
CA LEU A 511 -17.61 6.93 17.56
C LEU A 511 -17.26 6.16 18.84
N LYS A 512 -18.24 5.89 19.73
CA LYS A 512 -17.98 5.19 21.00
C LYS A 512 -17.53 3.73 20.79
N GLN A 513 -17.72 3.19 19.58
CA GLN A 513 -17.31 1.84 19.22
C GLN A 513 -15.95 1.78 18.52
N ALA A 514 -15.24 2.91 18.35
CA ALA A 514 -13.97 2.92 17.62
C ALA A 514 -12.92 1.95 18.21
N VAL A 515 -12.76 1.92 19.53
CA VAL A 515 -11.83 0.98 20.21
C VAL A 515 -12.26 -0.47 20.04
N ALA A 516 -13.57 -0.76 20.18
CA ALA A 516 -14.11 -2.09 19.92
C ALA A 516 -13.94 -2.52 18.45
N GLY A 517 -14.07 -1.58 17.51
CA GLY A 517 -13.80 -1.79 16.09
C GLY A 517 -12.33 -2.11 15.82
N MET A 518 -11.40 -1.44 16.50
CA MET A 518 -9.97 -1.74 16.40
C MET A 518 -9.63 -3.11 16.98
N ASP A 519 -10.24 -3.49 18.11
CA ASP A 519 -10.13 -4.82 18.68
C ASP A 519 -10.67 -5.90 17.73
N ALA A 520 -11.87 -5.69 17.19
CA ALA A 520 -12.50 -6.57 16.19
C ALA A 520 -11.64 -6.72 14.92
N MET A 521 -11.00 -5.65 14.45
CA MET A 521 -10.07 -5.70 13.33
C MET A 521 -8.82 -6.54 13.66
N MET A 522 -8.26 -6.39 14.87
CA MET A 522 -7.10 -7.19 15.31
C MET A 522 -7.45 -8.67 15.52
N ALA A 523 -8.64 -8.96 16.04
CA ALA A 523 -9.18 -10.31 16.17
C ALA A 523 -9.63 -10.89 14.83
N GLY A 524 -9.80 -10.04 13.80
CA GLY A 524 -10.24 -10.45 12.49
C GLY A 524 -11.72 -10.87 12.43
N THR A 525 -12.55 -10.31 13.33
CA THR A 525 -13.98 -10.61 13.51
C THR A 525 -14.81 -10.31 12.27
N PHE A 526 -14.51 -9.20 11.59
CA PHE A 526 -15.17 -8.83 10.33
C PHE A 526 -14.24 -9.10 9.17
N THR A 527 -14.81 -9.56 8.05
CA THR A 527 -14.05 -10.02 6.89
C THR A 527 -13.47 -8.86 6.07
N GLY A 528 -14.14 -7.71 6.07
CA GLY A 528 -13.78 -6.50 5.32
C GLY A 528 -13.51 -5.28 6.19
N LYS A 529 -13.69 -4.09 5.60
CA LYS A 529 -13.48 -2.79 6.23
C LYS A 529 -14.55 -2.49 7.27
N ILE A 530 -14.13 -1.90 8.39
CA ILE A 530 -15.00 -1.36 9.43
C ILE A 530 -15.06 0.15 9.25
N ILE A 531 -16.26 0.71 9.14
CA ILE A 531 -16.48 2.15 9.05
C ILE A 531 -17.01 2.68 10.37
N ILE A 532 -16.30 3.64 10.95
CA ILE A 532 -16.76 4.41 12.11
C ILE A 532 -17.40 5.70 11.62
N TYR A 533 -18.62 5.98 12.06
CA TYR A 533 -19.34 7.23 11.81
C TYR A 533 -19.25 8.13 13.04
N PRO A 534 -18.36 9.15 13.08
CA PRO A 534 -18.17 9.95 14.28
C PRO A 534 -19.42 10.72 14.74
N GLN A 535 -20.29 11.09 13.78
CA GLN A 535 -21.54 11.80 14.07
C GLN A 535 -22.68 10.90 14.57
N LEU A 536 -22.48 9.59 14.60
CA LEU A 536 -23.45 8.60 15.10
C LEU A 536 -22.89 7.94 16.37
N PRO A 537 -22.57 8.68 17.44
CA PRO A 537 -21.69 8.20 18.51
C PRO A 537 -22.18 6.92 19.20
N ASP A 538 -23.49 6.73 19.27
CA ASP A 538 -24.15 5.60 19.94
C ASP A 538 -24.54 4.45 19.00
N LEU A 539 -24.24 4.54 17.70
CA LEU A 539 -24.44 3.43 16.77
C LEU A 539 -23.61 2.21 17.25
N PRO A 540 -24.25 1.04 17.52
CA PRO A 540 -23.52 -0.16 17.90
C PRO A 540 -22.59 -0.64 16.78
N LEU A 541 -21.54 -1.39 17.14
CA LEU A 541 -20.68 -2.03 16.16
C LEU A 541 -21.39 -3.26 15.61
N LEU A 542 -21.69 -3.25 14.31
CA LEU A 542 -22.53 -4.27 13.67
C LEU A 542 -21.95 -4.67 12.32
N SER A 543 -21.97 -5.95 12.03
CA SER A 543 -21.83 -6.46 10.67
C SER A 543 -22.97 -5.99 9.78
N LEU A 544 -22.76 -5.99 8.47
CA LEU A 544 -23.82 -5.66 7.51
C LEU A 544 -25.03 -6.61 7.59
N ALA A 545 -24.81 -7.88 7.98
CA ALA A 545 -25.89 -8.83 8.22
C ALA A 545 -26.73 -8.44 9.46
N GLU A 546 -26.09 -8.07 10.56
CA GLU A 546 -26.78 -7.58 11.76
C GLU A 546 -27.49 -6.25 11.51
N VAL A 547 -26.94 -5.37 10.68
CA VAL A 547 -27.64 -4.15 10.24
C VAL A 547 -28.92 -4.51 9.48
N ALA A 548 -28.84 -5.46 8.55
CA ALA A 548 -29.99 -5.90 7.76
C ALA A 548 -31.09 -6.52 8.64
N GLU A 549 -30.70 -7.25 9.69
CA GLU A 549 -31.61 -7.88 10.65
C GLU A 549 -32.27 -6.85 11.59
N ASN A 550 -31.49 -5.93 12.15
CA ASN A 550 -31.94 -5.04 13.22
C ASN A 550 -32.54 -3.72 12.72
N TYR A 551 -32.22 -3.27 11.50
CA TYR A 551 -32.67 -1.98 10.95
C TYR A 551 -33.31 -2.13 9.55
N PRO A 552 -34.59 -2.57 9.48
CA PRO A 552 -35.24 -2.90 8.22
C PRO A 552 -35.31 -1.77 7.18
N LYS A 553 -35.36 -0.50 7.62
CA LYS A 553 -35.37 0.64 6.68
C LYS A 553 -34.00 0.86 6.04
N VAL A 554 -32.92 0.70 6.80
CA VAL A 554 -31.54 0.70 6.27
C VAL A 554 -31.37 -0.50 5.34
N ALA A 555 -31.78 -1.69 5.78
CA ALA A 555 -31.75 -2.94 5.00
C ALA A 555 -32.40 -2.81 3.62
N ALA A 556 -33.57 -2.16 3.56
CA ALA A 556 -34.32 -1.92 2.32
C ALA A 556 -33.58 -1.03 1.29
N LYS A 557 -32.50 -0.37 1.70
CA LYS A 557 -31.64 0.46 0.83
C LYS A 557 -30.28 -0.16 0.54
N MET A 558 -29.92 -1.26 1.19
CA MET A 558 -28.67 -1.97 0.91
C MET A 558 -28.69 -2.59 -0.48
N GLY A 559 -27.51 -2.86 -1.03
CA GLY A 559 -27.40 -3.55 -2.31
C GLY A 559 -27.66 -5.05 -2.17
N ALA A 560 -27.52 -5.78 -3.28
CA ALA A 560 -27.59 -7.24 -3.26
C ALA A 560 -26.61 -7.82 -2.22
N ASN A 561 -26.99 -8.92 -1.58
CA ASN A 561 -26.21 -9.57 -0.51
C ASN A 561 -25.88 -8.64 0.67
N HIS A 562 -26.75 -7.68 0.98
CA HIS A 562 -26.55 -6.68 2.04
C HIS A 562 -25.27 -5.85 1.84
N THR A 563 -24.89 -5.57 0.59
CA THR A 563 -23.75 -4.70 0.31
C THR A 563 -24.03 -3.26 0.74
N TRP A 564 -23.02 -2.62 1.36
CA TRP A 564 -23.14 -1.23 1.77
C TRP A 564 -23.18 -0.30 0.55
N ASN A 565 -23.96 0.76 0.63
CA ASN A 565 -24.04 1.77 -0.42
C ASN A 565 -24.49 3.12 0.16
N ARG A 566 -24.52 4.13 -0.70
CA ARG A 566 -24.86 5.51 -0.36
C ARG A 566 -26.30 5.70 0.13
N GLU A 567 -27.25 4.94 -0.41
CA GLU A 567 -28.66 5.04 0.01
C GLU A 567 -28.87 4.42 1.40
N ALA A 568 -28.19 3.32 1.71
CA ALA A 568 -28.18 2.73 3.05
C ALA A 568 -27.51 3.68 4.06
N GLU A 569 -26.37 4.28 3.71
CA GLU A 569 -25.68 5.28 4.55
C GLU A 569 -26.57 6.49 4.85
N LYS A 570 -27.29 7.00 3.85
CA LYS A 570 -28.23 8.09 4.04
C LYS A 570 -29.33 7.74 5.04
N VAL A 571 -29.99 6.59 4.88
CA VAL A 571 -31.06 6.16 5.80
C VAL A 571 -30.50 5.89 7.20
N LEU A 572 -29.28 5.35 7.31
CA LEU A 572 -28.60 5.20 8.60
C LEU A 572 -28.46 6.56 9.31
N ILE A 573 -28.02 7.60 8.60
CA ILE A 573 -27.91 8.95 9.16
C ILE A 573 -29.29 9.48 9.56
N GLU A 574 -30.32 9.29 8.74
CA GLU A 574 -31.71 9.65 9.08
C GLU A 574 -32.20 8.95 10.36
N GLU A 575 -31.80 7.72 10.62
CA GLU A 575 -32.18 7.02 11.86
C GLU A 575 -31.38 7.45 13.08
N PHE A 576 -30.05 7.50 12.98
CA PHE A 576 -29.17 7.56 14.13
C PHE A 576 -28.65 8.94 14.48
N TRP A 577 -28.56 9.84 13.51
CA TRP A 577 -28.02 11.17 13.80
C TRP A 577 -28.98 11.89 14.72
N ASN A 578 -28.55 12.42 15.85
CA ASN A 578 -29.42 13.23 16.70
C ASN A 578 -28.67 14.51 17.03
N LEU A 579 -29.43 15.60 17.17
CA LEU A 579 -28.90 16.93 17.52
C LEU A 579 -28.33 16.96 18.93
#